data_AF-A0A0B4GMU9-F1
#
_entry.id   AF-A0A0B4GMU9-F1
#
_cell.length_a   1.000
_cell.length_b   1.000
_cell.length_c   1.000
_cell.angle_alpha   90.00
_cell.angle_beta   90.00
_cell.angle_gamma   90.00
#
_symmetry.space_group_name_H-M   'P 1'
#
loop_
_entity.id
_entity.type
_entity.pdbx_description
1 polymer ?
#
loop_
_entity_poly.entity_id
_entity_poly.type
_entity_poly.pdbx_seq_one_letter_code
_entity_poly.pdbx_strand_id
1 'polypeptide(L)'
;MDFLEWCDQHRIIVAVFPPHSTHRLQPLDVSLFSPLSTAYTNQLVQWAAKAQGLISLSKREFWTLFWSAFEASFSPENIASGWKRTGLLPFDPEVVLSQVTRIEEEGPDIDSDSVDSLVLQRPSARELRRLVDNVVDKSRDSDSSARKLKSTLESLQAEVELLRYENKGLRGTIIHEKQRRQRGKALEDYLFDRADPNSAQVFSPAKIAQARLKKATIEDKKQEEALQKESDKAERQKKAAAQKAQALERRMQREEEREKKRQAKETRKQEKEANRQIRNALKRASREITQQKQSIPQEASDAVEDNERTQDEIVVALPFTSEMPVPSQLSSRPNNGIERQVHTNSACIAGSKRPSLVVESGRELVVSYRDSGRPQRNSKRPRWLEYYDID
;
A
#
# COMPACT_ATOMS: atom_id res chain seq x y z
N MET A 1 38.69 17.18 30.72
CA MET A 1 39.89 16.51 30.16
C MET A 1 39.57 15.11 29.61
N ASP A 2 38.30 14.85 29.35
CA ASP A 2 37.65 13.56 29.63
C ASP A 2 38.07 12.48 28.61
N PHE A 3 38.39 12.90 27.38
CA PHE A 3 38.90 12.02 26.34
C PHE A 3 40.30 11.46 26.65
N LEU A 4 41.24 12.30 27.13
CA LEU A 4 42.60 11.86 27.44
C LEU A 4 42.62 10.96 28.67
N GLU A 5 41.81 11.28 29.66
CA GLU A 5 41.62 10.46 30.86
C GLU A 5 40.97 9.10 30.52
N TRP A 6 39.98 9.08 29.62
CA TRP A 6 39.40 7.84 29.11
C TRP A 6 40.44 7.01 28.33
N CYS A 7 41.28 7.64 27.50
CA CYS A 7 42.37 6.96 26.79
C CYS A 7 43.39 6.33 27.76
N ASP A 8 43.81 7.04 28.81
CA ASP A 8 44.74 6.52 29.83
C ASP A 8 44.15 5.32 30.58
N GLN A 9 42.91 5.44 31.07
CA GLN A 9 42.16 4.35 31.72
C GLN A 9 42.05 3.10 30.84
N HIS A 10 41.96 3.26 29.51
CA HIS A 10 41.88 2.17 28.53
C HIS A 10 43.23 1.79 27.90
N ARG A 11 44.35 2.39 28.34
CA ARG A 11 45.73 2.18 27.84
C ARG A 11 45.89 2.46 26.34
N ILE A 12 45.17 3.45 25.84
CA ILE A 12 45.21 3.89 24.43
C ILE A 12 46.26 5.01 24.29
N ILE A 13 47.33 4.73 23.56
CA ILE A 13 48.38 5.72 23.27
C ILE A 13 47.85 6.72 22.24
N VAL A 14 47.73 7.99 22.64
CA VAL A 14 47.33 9.09 21.74
C VAL A 14 48.56 9.67 21.07
N ALA A 15 48.76 9.36 19.78
CA ALA A 15 49.79 9.99 18.97
C ALA A 15 49.38 11.43 18.60
N VAL A 16 50.24 12.40 18.90
CA VAL A 16 50.03 13.82 18.56
C VAL A 16 51.03 14.21 17.48
N PHE A 17 50.51 14.70 16.35
CA PHE A 17 51.33 15.20 15.24
C PHE A 17 51.56 16.72 15.36
N PRO A 18 52.68 17.26 14.86
CA PRO A 18 52.90 18.70 14.75
C PRO A 18 51.78 19.40 13.97
N PRO A 19 51.49 20.69 14.23
CA PRO A 19 50.50 21.45 13.48
C PRO A 19 50.81 21.45 11.97
N HIS A 20 49.75 21.41 11.15
CA HIS A 20 49.82 21.38 9.68
C HIS A 20 50.60 20.19 9.04
N SER A 21 51.01 19.18 9.81
CA SER A 21 51.79 18.03 9.30
C SER A 21 50.97 16.85 8.75
N THR A 22 49.63 16.88 8.85
CA THR A 22 48.70 15.82 8.40
C THR A 22 49.03 15.26 7.02
N HIS A 23 49.25 16.16 6.04
CA HIS A 23 49.55 15.82 4.65
C HIS A 23 50.92 15.15 4.40
N ARG A 24 51.73 14.95 5.45
CA ARG A 24 53.01 14.22 5.42
C ARG A 24 53.04 13.02 6.37
N LEU A 25 52.39 13.12 7.53
CA LEU A 25 52.51 12.16 8.63
C LEU A 25 51.27 11.27 8.87
N GLN A 26 50.10 11.59 8.31
CA GLN A 26 48.89 10.78 8.51
C GLN A 26 48.64 9.85 7.31
N PRO A 27 48.76 8.51 7.46
CA PRO A 27 48.68 7.58 6.31
C PRO A 27 47.35 7.66 5.54
N LEU A 28 46.26 7.99 6.24
CA LEU A 28 44.92 8.14 5.67
C LEU A 28 44.87 9.26 4.62
N ASP A 29 45.31 10.46 4.98
CA ASP A 29 45.34 11.62 4.09
C ASP A 29 46.39 11.48 2.98
N VAL A 30 47.56 10.92 3.31
CA VAL A 30 48.69 10.72 2.38
C VAL A 30 48.39 9.70 1.28
N SER A 31 47.49 8.73 1.51
CA SER A 31 47.34 7.58 0.59
C SER A 31 45.93 7.00 0.39
N LEU A 32 45.00 7.14 1.33
CA LEU A 32 43.71 6.42 1.30
C LEU A 32 42.52 7.31 0.92
N PHE A 33 42.47 8.56 1.40
CA PHE A 33 41.35 9.45 1.10
C PHE A 33 41.29 9.92 -0.36
N SER A 34 42.44 10.05 -1.05
CA SER A 34 42.46 10.39 -2.47
C SER A 34 41.89 9.25 -3.35
N PRO A 35 42.38 7.99 -3.26
CA PRO A 35 41.74 6.85 -3.92
C PRO A 35 40.28 6.63 -3.52
N LEU A 36 39.90 6.83 -2.25
CA LEU A 36 38.50 6.75 -1.81
C LEU A 36 37.62 7.78 -2.53
N SER A 37 38.08 9.04 -2.62
CA SER A 37 37.37 10.11 -3.31
C SER A 37 37.20 9.81 -4.81
N THR A 38 38.26 9.34 -5.48
CA THR A 38 38.22 8.91 -6.88
C THR A 38 37.28 7.72 -7.09
N ALA A 39 37.37 6.68 -6.25
CA ALA A 39 36.53 5.49 -6.34
C ALA A 39 35.05 5.83 -6.11
N TYR A 40 34.74 6.68 -5.11
CA TYR A 40 33.38 7.12 -4.81
C TYR A 40 32.81 8.02 -5.91
N THR A 41 33.63 8.90 -6.50
CA THR A 41 33.26 9.69 -7.68
C THR A 41 32.92 8.79 -8.87
N ASN A 42 33.71 7.74 -9.12
CA ASN A 42 33.42 6.75 -10.15
C ASN A 42 32.12 5.98 -9.88
N GLN A 43 31.83 5.63 -8.62
CA GLN A 43 30.56 5.02 -8.23
C GLN A 43 29.37 5.96 -8.45
N LEU A 44 29.51 7.25 -8.14
CA LEU A 44 28.50 8.28 -8.42
C LEU A 44 28.24 8.46 -9.92
N VAL A 45 29.28 8.52 -10.75
CA VAL A 45 29.15 8.63 -12.22
C VAL A 45 28.47 7.39 -12.79
N GLN A 46 28.88 6.19 -12.37
CA GLN A 46 28.22 4.95 -12.78
C GLN A 46 26.76 4.90 -12.32
N TRP A 47 26.45 5.35 -11.11
CA TRP A 47 25.08 5.40 -10.59
C TRP A 47 24.23 6.38 -11.39
N ALA A 48 24.74 7.59 -11.66
CA ALA A 48 24.05 8.61 -12.45
C ALA A 48 23.77 8.14 -13.89
N ALA A 49 24.71 7.41 -14.51
CA ALA A 49 24.52 6.80 -15.82
C ALA A 49 23.47 5.67 -15.80
N LYS A 50 23.54 4.75 -14.81
CA LYS A 50 22.53 3.70 -14.59
C LYS A 50 21.14 4.29 -14.30
N ALA A 51 21.09 5.45 -13.65
CA ALA A 51 19.87 6.17 -13.29
C ALA A 51 19.41 7.21 -14.34
N GLN A 52 20.17 7.40 -15.43
CA GLN A 52 19.93 8.36 -16.51
C GLN A 52 19.64 9.81 -16.04
N GLY A 53 20.12 10.18 -14.85
CA GLY A 53 19.77 11.45 -14.19
C GLY A 53 18.29 11.59 -13.76
N LEU A 54 17.44 10.60 -14.02
CA LEU A 54 15.99 10.63 -13.75
C LEU A 54 15.65 10.48 -12.25
N ILE A 55 16.60 10.03 -11.44
CA ILE A 55 16.45 9.82 -10.00
C ILE A 55 17.47 10.66 -9.25
N SER A 56 17.03 11.36 -8.21
CA SER A 56 17.89 12.04 -7.25
C SER A 56 18.51 11.07 -6.25
N LEU A 57 19.85 11.13 -6.11
CA LEU A 57 20.61 10.40 -5.09
C LEU A 57 20.05 10.72 -3.69
N SER A 58 19.91 9.72 -2.83
CA SER A 58 19.49 9.92 -1.43
C SER A 58 20.49 9.31 -0.45
N LYS A 59 20.27 9.56 0.86
CA LYS A 59 21.05 8.97 1.95
C LYS A 59 21.00 7.43 1.99
N ARG A 60 20.14 6.77 1.19
CA ARG A 60 20.03 5.30 1.10
C ARG A 60 21.08 4.71 0.16
N GLU A 61 21.27 5.34 -1.00
CA GLU A 61 22.25 4.92 -2.01
C GLU A 61 23.68 5.24 -1.56
N PHE A 62 23.85 6.28 -0.72
CA PHE A 62 25.14 6.65 -0.11
C PHE A 62 25.91 5.45 0.44
N TRP A 63 25.33 4.66 1.36
CA TRP A 63 26.06 3.57 2.02
C TRP A 63 26.54 2.51 1.02
N THR A 64 25.68 2.12 0.07
CA THR A 64 26.02 1.11 -0.94
C THR A 64 27.09 1.57 -1.93
N LEU A 65 27.13 2.86 -2.27
CA LEU A 65 28.16 3.43 -3.16
C LEU A 65 29.46 3.72 -2.40
N PHE A 66 29.36 4.19 -1.15
CA PHE A 66 30.48 4.45 -0.26
C PHE A 66 31.20 3.15 0.10
N TRP A 67 30.47 2.10 0.51
CA TRP A 67 31.08 0.83 0.91
C TRP A 67 31.86 0.18 -0.24
N SER A 68 31.29 0.14 -1.45
CA SER A 68 31.99 -0.39 -2.63
C SER A 68 33.20 0.47 -3.05
N ALA A 69 33.20 1.78 -2.78
CA ALA A 69 34.36 2.64 -2.95
C ALA A 69 35.41 2.45 -1.84
N PHE A 70 34.98 2.16 -0.61
CA PHE A 70 35.82 1.89 0.55
C PHE A 70 36.58 0.57 0.39
N GLU A 71 35.88 -0.53 0.05
CA GLU A 71 36.51 -1.82 -0.26
C GLU A 71 37.56 -1.72 -1.39
N ALA A 72 37.29 -0.89 -2.40
CA ALA A 72 38.19 -0.67 -3.54
C ALA A 72 39.40 0.25 -3.23
N SER A 73 39.36 1.04 -2.15
CA SER A 73 40.42 1.99 -1.79
C SER A 73 41.22 1.59 -0.56
N PHE A 74 40.61 0.93 0.42
CA PHE A 74 41.25 0.40 1.64
C PHE A 74 41.82 -1.02 1.41
N SER A 75 42.50 -1.23 0.29
CA SER A 75 43.23 -2.47 0.03
C SER A 75 44.44 -2.59 0.96
N PRO A 76 44.90 -3.82 1.31
CA PRO A 76 46.11 -4.01 2.10
C PRO A 76 47.35 -3.36 1.48
N GLU A 77 47.42 -3.35 0.15
CA GLU A 77 48.49 -2.72 -0.65
C GLU A 77 48.49 -1.19 -0.48
N ASN A 78 47.33 -0.54 -0.60
CA ASN A 78 47.20 0.91 -0.42
C ASN A 78 47.53 1.30 1.03
N ILE A 79 47.01 0.55 2.02
CA ILE A 79 47.30 0.76 3.44
C ILE A 79 48.81 0.66 3.70
N ALA A 80 49.47 -0.40 3.24
CA ALA A 80 50.92 -0.56 3.38
C ALA A 80 51.71 0.55 2.67
N SER A 81 51.24 1.00 1.50
CA SER A 81 51.86 2.13 0.78
C SER A 81 51.80 3.43 1.57
N GLY A 82 50.71 3.67 2.30
CA GLY A 82 50.53 4.84 3.16
C GLY A 82 51.50 4.87 4.32
N TRP A 83 51.58 3.75 5.06
CA TRP A 83 52.51 3.57 6.17
C TRP A 83 53.97 3.74 5.77
N LYS A 84 54.36 3.24 4.58
CA LYS A 84 55.69 3.44 3.99
C LYS A 84 55.91 4.89 3.57
N ARG A 85 54.92 5.54 2.93
CA ARG A 85 55.03 6.93 2.43
C ARG A 85 55.06 7.98 3.55
N THR A 86 54.55 7.65 4.73
CA THR A 86 54.69 8.48 5.95
C THR A 86 56.00 8.23 6.72
N GLY A 87 56.84 7.27 6.31
CA GLY A 87 58.07 6.92 7.04
C GLY A 87 57.83 6.30 8.43
N LEU A 88 56.62 5.78 8.69
CA LEU A 88 56.21 5.28 10.01
C LEU A 88 56.33 3.74 10.13
N LEU A 89 56.05 3.00 9.06
CA LEU A 89 56.22 1.55 9.02
C LEU A 89 56.57 1.10 7.58
N PRO A 90 57.83 0.66 7.31
CA PRO A 90 58.98 0.70 8.21
C PRO A 90 59.31 2.12 8.67
N PHE A 91 59.92 2.26 9.84
CA PHE A 91 60.32 3.56 10.36
C PHE A 91 61.54 4.09 9.59
N ASP A 92 61.34 5.18 8.86
CA ASP A 92 62.32 5.82 7.98
C ASP A 92 62.02 7.33 7.91
N PRO A 93 62.64 8.16 8.78
CA PRO A 93 62.33 9.58 8.87
C PRO A 93 62.77 10.38 7.63
N GLU A 94 63.74 9.90 6.87
CA GLU A 94 64.27 10.59 5.68
C GLU A 94 63.21 10.75 4.59
N VAL A 95 62.25 9.81 4.52
CA VAL A 95 61.07 9.89 3.64
C VAL A 95 60.28 11.18 3.86
N VAL A 96 60.25 11.72 5.08
CA VAL A 96 59.54 12.95 5.43
C VAL A 96 60.47 14.15 5.53
N LEU A 97 61.66 14.01 6.12
CA LEU A 97 62.63 15.11 6.28
C LEU A 97 63.05 15.69 4.92
N SER A 98 63.30 14.83 3.92
CA SER A 98 63.63 15.25 2.55
C SER A 98 62.49 15.98 1.81
N GLN A 99 61.26 15.92 2.31
CA GLN A 99 60.12 16.70 1.80
C GLN A 99 59.99 18.07 2.49
N VAL A 100 60.72 18.31 3.57
CA VAL A 100 60.73 19.58 4.31
C VAL A 100 61.93 20.41 3.86
N THR A 101 63.14 19.84 3.83
CA THR A 101 64.36 20.57 3.44
C THR A 101 64.31 21.12 2.02
N ARG A 102 63.71 20.39 1.07
CA ARG A 102 63.49 20.88 -0.31
C ARG A 102 62.67 22.17 -0.41
N ILE A 103 61.82 22.46 0.59
CA ILE A 103 61.00 23.68 0.64
C ILE A 103 61.81 24.86 1.20
N GLU A 104 62.93 24.59 1.86
CA GLU A 104 63.86 25.62 2.36
C GLU A 104 64.89 26.04 1.30
N GLU A 105 65.11 25.19 0.27
CA GLU A 105 66.01 25.47 -0.87
C GLU A 105 65.32 26.20 -2.04
N GLU A 106 64.01 26.03 -2.23
CA GLU A 106 63.23 26.70 -3.29
C GLU A 106 62.38 27.86 -2.73
N GLY A 107 62.95 29.07 -2.74
CA GLY A 107 62.24 30.30 -2.40
C GLY A 107 61.21 30.71 -3.48
N PRO A 108 60.10 31.39 -3.13
CA PRO A 108 59.03 31.67 -4.07
C PRO A 108 59.30 32.93 -4.91
N ASP A 109 59.47 32.78 -6.23
CA ASP A 109 59.02 33.80 -7.18
C ASP A 109 58.86 33.30 -8.64
N ILE A 110 57.83 33.84 -9.29
CA ILE A 110 57.58 33.93 -10.75
C ILE A 110 57.22 32.65 -11.55
N ASP A 111 56.20 32.83 -12.39
CA ASP A 111 55.60 31.88 -13.32
C ASP A 111 56.55 31.24 -14.34
N SER A 112 56.27 29.98 -14.70
CA SER A 112 56.65 29.42 -16.01
C SER A 112 55.51 28.58 -16.58
N ASP A 113 54.96 29.04 -17.70
CA ASP A 113 53.97 28.34 -18.51
C ASP A 113 54.64 27.24 -19.36
N SER A 114 53.87 26.24 -19.79
CA SER A 114 54.20 25.26 -20.82
C SER A 114 55.49 24.41 -20.65
N VAL A 115 55.30 23.13 -20.28
CA VAL A 115 55.66 22.04 -21.22
C VAL A 115 54.59 20.92 -21.18
N ASP A 116 54.09 20.53 -22.36
CA ASP A 116 53.14 19.43 -22.54
C ASP A 116 53.85 18.15 -23.04
N SER A 117 53.90 17.10 -22.20
CA SER A 117 54.30 15.71 -22.52
C SER A 117 54.30 14.86 -21.23
N LEU A 118 53.88 13.59 -21.18
CA LEU A 118 53.35 12.67 -22.20
C LEU A 118 52.23 11.82 -21.57
N VAL A 119 50.97 12.10 -21.91
CA VAL A 119 49.83 11.20 -21.66
C VAL A 119 48.98 11.14 -22.93
N LEU A 120 48.42 9.96 -23.24
CA LEU A 120 47.61 9.66 -24.44
C LEU A 120 48.36 9.51 -25.78
N GLN A 121 49.01 8.37 -25.97
CA GLN A 121 48.86 7.60 -27.22
C GLN A 121 48.43 6.14 -26.96
N ARG A 122 47.31 5.98 -26.25
CA ARG A 122 46.37 4.89 -26.61
C ARG A 122 45.45 5.46 -27.68
N PRO A 123 45.47 4.94 -28.92
CA PRO A 123 44.68 5.52 -30.00
C PRO A 123 43.20 5.47 -29.64
N SER A 124 42.52 6.59 -29.86
CA SER A 124 41.10 6.74 -29.60
C SER A 124 40.29 5.70 -30.36
N ALA A 125 39.14 5.28 -29.81
CA ALA A 125 38.20 4.39 -30.49
C ALA A 125 37.60 4.99 -31.79
N ARG A 126 37.94 6.25 -32.12
CA ARG A 126 37.73 6.91 -33.42
C ARG A 126 38.92 6.80 -34.37
N GLU A 127 40.15 6.77 -33.86
CA GLU A 127 41.39 6.68 -34.65
C GLU A 127 41.65 5.25 -35.10
N LEU A 128 41.46 4.27 -34.22
CA LEU A 128 41.46 2.85 -34.60
C LEU A 128 40.42 2.56 -35.68
N ARG A 129 39.24 3.20 -35.60
CA ARG A 129 38.18 3.08 -36.61
C ARG A 129 38.65 3.65 -37.95
N ARG A 130 39.06 4.93 -37.97
CA ARG A 130 39.65 5.58 -39.16
C ARG A 130 40.78 4.77 -39.80
N LEU A 131 41.64 4.12 -39.01
CA LEU A 131 42.74 3.32 -39.53
C LEU A 131 42.25 1.97 -40.12
N VAL A 132 41.27 1.32 -39.50
CA VAL A 132 40.58 0.15 -40.08
C VAL A 132 39.84 0.53 -41.37
N ASP A 133 39.10 1.65 -41.37
CA ASP A 133 38.37 2.16 -42.55
C ASP A 133 39.34 2.40 -43.71
N ASN A 134 40.46 3.11 -43.46
CA ASN A 134 41.54 3.36 -44.44
C ASN A 134 42.25 2.10 -44.96
N VAL A 135 42.11 0.95 -44.31
CA VAL A 135 42.67 -0.34 -44.75
C VAL A 135 41.61 -1.16 -45.51
N VAL A 136 40.37 -1.21 -44.99
CA VAL A 136 39.24 -1.88 -45.64
C VAL A 136 38.93 -1.23 -47.00
N ASP A 137 38.94 0.10 -47.08
CA ASP A 137 38.61 0.82 -48.31
C ASP A 137 39.64 0.63 -49.44
N LYS A 138 40.85 0.17 -49.13
CA LYS A 138 41.92 -0.11 -50.11
C LYS A 138 41.79 -1.48 -50.79
N SER A 139 40.89 -2.35 -50.33
CA SER A 139 40.55 -3.62 -51.01
C SER A 139 39.64 -3.36 -52.21
N ARG A 140 40.16 -3.53 -53.42
CA ARG A 140 39.61 -2.94 -54.66
C ARG A 140 38.33 -3.60 -55.19
N ASP A 141 38.00 -4.81 -54.73
CA ASP A 141 36.91 -5.64 -55.29
C ASP A 141 35.69 -5.77 -54.36
N SER A 142 35.53 -4.82 -53.43
CA SER A 142 34.32 -4.70 -52.60
C SER A 142 33.36 -3.68 -53.21
N ASP A 143 32.26 -4.18 -53.79
CA ASP A 143 31.22 -3.35 -54.42
C ASP A 143 30.75 -2.21 -53.49
N SER A 144 30.50 -1.04 -54.09
CA SER A 144 30.03 0.16 -53.40
C SER A 144 28.76 -0.12 -52.59
N SER A 145 27.88 -0.97 -53.10
CA SER A 145 26.65 -1.41 -52.43
C SER A 145 26.96 -2.20 -51.15
N ALA A 146 27.97 -3.08 -51.18
CA ALA A 146 28.38 -3.88 -50.04
C ALA A 146 29.04 -3.01 -48.94
N ARG A 147 29.85 -2.01 -49.31
CA ARG A 147 30.41 -1.05 -48.34
C ARG A 147 29.32 -0.20 -47.67
N LYS A 148 28.32 0.27 -48.45
CA LYS A 148 27.14 0.97 -47.94
C LYS A 148 26.34 0.08 -46.98
N LEU A 149 26.05 -1.16 -47.36
CA LEU A 149 25.34 -2.14 -46.53
C LEU A 149 26.08 -2.45 -45.22
N LYS A 150 27.41 -2.58 -45.27
CA LYS A 150 28.24 -2.73 -44.06
C LYS A 150 28.08 -1.51 -43.14
N SER A 151 28.23 -0.30 -43.69
CA SER A 151 28.13 0.94 -42.91
C SER A 151 26.75 1.15 -42.28
N THR A 152 25.66 0.84 -43.00
CA THR A 152 24.30 0.91 -42.42
C THR A 152 24.07 -0.18 -41.38
N LEU A 153 24.61 -1.40 -41.56
CA LEU A 153 24.55 -2.47 -40.57
C LEU A 153 25.29 -2.09 -39.27
N GLU A 154 26.50 -1.53 -39.37
CA GLU A 154 27.28 -1.06 -38.22
C GLU A 154 26.57 0.11 -37.49
N SER A 155 25.94 1.04 -38.24
CA SER A 155 25.13 2.13 -37.68
C SER A 155 23.89 1.60 -36.95
N LEU A 156 23.12 0.70 -37.58
CA LEU A 156 21.93 0.09 -36.99
C LEU A 156 22.26 -0.79 -35.79
N GLN A 157 23.40 -1.50 -35.81
CA GLN A 157 23.87 -2.25 -34.65
C GLN A 157 24.17 -1.31 -33.47
N ALA A 158 24.90 -0.21 -33.70
CA ALA A 158 25.21 0.76 -32.67
C ALA A 158 23.93 1.43 -32.11
N GLU A 159 22.98 1.79 -32.97
CA GLU A 159 21.67 2.31 -32.57
C GLU A 159 20.88 1.31 -31.71
N VAL A 160 20.80 0.04 -32.15
CA VAL A 160 20.11 -1.03 -31.40
C VAL A 160 20.80 -1.31 -30.06
N GLU A 161 22.13 -1.25 -29.97
CA GLU A 161 22.88 -1.39 -28.72
C GLU A 161 22.61 -0.23 -27.76
N LEU A 162 22.60 1.01 -28.26
CA LEU A 162 22.26 2.21 -27.48
C LEU A 162 20.81 2.16 -26.97
N LEU A 163 19.84 1.87 -27.84
CA LEU A 163 18.42 1.76 -27.48
C LEU A 163 18.18 0.62 -26.47
N ARG A 164 18.92 -0.50 -26.57
CA ARG A 164 18.88 -1.59 -25.58
C ARG A 164 19.46 -1.16 -24.23
N TYR A 165 20.57 -0.43 -24.23
CA TYR A 165 21.16 0.13 -23.01
C TYR A 165 20.21 1.13 -22.34
N GLU A 166 19.62 2.05 -23.11
CA GLU A 166 18.68 3.05 -22.64
C GLU A 166 17.41 2.40 -22.07
N ASN A 167 16.80 1.44 -22.78
CA ASN A 167 15.64 0.69 -22.28
C ASN A 167 15.95 -0.09 -20.99
N LYS A 168 17.18 -0.61 -20.85
CA LYS A 168 17.63 -1.28 -19.61
C LYS A 168 17.75 -0.28 -18.45
N GLY A 169 18.28 0.93 -18.71
CA GLY A 169 18.30 2.04 -17.77
C GLY A 169 16.89 2.46 -17.34
N LEU A 170 16.00 2.74 -18.30
CA LEU A 170 14.62 3.20 -18.07
C LEU A 170 13.81 2.18 -17.26
N ARG A 171 13.98 0.88 -17.52
CA ARG A 171 13.35 -0.19 -16.73
C ARG A 171 13.92 -0.23 -15.31
N GLY A 172 15.23 -0.06 -15.15
CA GLY A 172 15.91 0.00 -13.85
C GLY A 172 15.46 1.19 -13.00
N THR A 173 15.38 2.39 -13.58
CA THR A 173 14.91 3.61 -12.89
C THR A 173 13.46 3.49 -12.46
N ILE A 174 12.57 3.02 -13.35
CA ILE A 174 11.16 2.79 -13.01
C ILE A 174 11.01 1.79 -11.86
N ILE A 175 11.84 0.75 -11.78
CA ILE A 175 11.85 -0.20 -10.66
C ILE A 175 12.34 0.48 -9.36
N HIS A 176 13.47 1.19 -9.40
CA HIS A 176 13.99 1.90 -8.22
C HIS A 176 13.02 2.95 -7.67
N GLU A 177 12.40 3.75 -8.53
CA GLU A 177 11.44 4.78 -8.13
C GLU A 177 10.11 4.16 -7.64
N LYS A 178 9.68 3.02 -8.20
CA LYS A 178 8.57 2.23 -7.62
C LYS A 178 8.91 1.72 -6.23
N GLN A 179 10.10 1.14 -6.01
CA GLN A 179 10.56 0.71 -4.68
C GLN A 179 10.70 1.87 -3.69
N ARG A 180 11.10 3.06 -4.16
CA ARG A 180 11.15 4.30 -3.36
C ARG A 180 9.75 4.70 -2.87
N ARG A 181 8.75 4.64 -3.76
CA ARG A 181 7.33 4.99 -3.47
C ARG A 181 6.59 3.92 -2.68
N GLN A 182 6.93 2.64 -2.82
CA GLN A 182 6.32 1.52 -2.09
C GLN A 182 6.70 1.47 -0.60
N ARG A 183 7.62 2.31 -0.12
CA ARG A 183 7.92 2.44 1.31
C ARG A 183 6.74 3.10 2.04
N GLY A 184 5.89 2.27 2.63
CA GLY A 184 4.90 2.69 3.63
C GLY A 184 5.54 3.29 4.88
N LYS A 185 4.71 3.69 5.86
CA LYS A 185 5.11 4.44 7.07
C LYS A 185 6.41 3.95 7.69
N ALA A 186 7.30 4.89 7.98
CA ALA A 186 8.58 4.65 8.65
C ALA A 186 8.37 3.96 10.01
N LEU A 187 9.40 3.25 10.47
CA LEU A 187 9.35 2.50 11.73
C LEU A 187 9.54 3.39 12.98
N GLU A 188 9.57 4.71 12.79
CA GLU A 188 10.01 5.69 13.77
C GLU A 188 9.20 5.63 15.07
N ASP A 189 7.86 5.57 14.98
CA ASP A 189 6.94 5.43 16.12
C ASP A 189 7.10 4.13 16.93
N TYR A 190 7.83 3.13 16.41
CA TYR A 190 8.01 1.82 17.03
C TYR A 190 9.47 1.53 17.42
N LEU A 191 10.41 2.38 17.00
CA LEU A 191 11.85 2.15 17.10
C LEU A 191 12.54 3.14 18.05
N PHE A 192 12.15 4.41 18.03
CA PHE A 192 12.72 5.46 18.88
C PHE A 192 12.01 5.52 20.23
N ASP A 193 12.79 5.48 21.31
CA ASP A 193 12.26 5.70 22.66
C ASP A 193 12.05 7.21 22.87
N ARG A 194 10.80 7.61 23.14
CA ARG A 194 10.40 9.02 23.22
C ARG A 194 10.81 9.73 24.52
N ALA A 195 11.42 9.03 25.47
CA ALA A 195 11.80 9.56 26.77
C ALA A 195 12.86 10.68 26.65
N ASP A 196 13.96 10.41 25.95
CA ASP A 196 15.11 11.32 25.83
C ASP A 196 15.39 11.64 24.34
N PRO A 197 14.76 12.67 23.76
CA PRO A 197 14.87 13.01 22.33
C PRO A 197 16.27 13.28 21.79
N ASN A 198 17.21 13.61 22.68
CA ASN A 198 18.61 13.94 22.37
C ASN A 198 19.59 12.83 22.78
N SER A 199 19.10 11.69 23.30
CA SER A 199 19.94 10.53 23.62
C SER A 199 20.46 9.86 22.34
N ALA A 200 21.70 9.36 22.37
CA ALA A 200 22.25 8.55 21.28
C ALA A 200 21.63 7.14 21.33
N GLN A 201 20.65 6.88 20.46
CA GLN A 201 19.94 5.60 20.45
C GLN A 201 20.62 4.59 19.51
N VAL A 202 20.89 3.40 20.05
CA VAL A 202 21.52 2.28 19.35
C VAL A 202 20.47 1.24 18.99
N PHE A 203 20.42 0.84 17.72
CA PHE A 203 19.43 -0.12 17.22
C PHE A 203 20.06 -1.45 16.86
N SER A 204 19.88 -2.46 17.73
CA SER A 204 20.26 -3.84 17.42
C SER A 204 19.31 -4.47 16.37
N PRO A 205 19.76 -5.47 15.59
CA PRO A 205 18.89 -6.21 14.68
C PRO A 205 17.64 -6.78 15.36
N ALA A 206 17.77 -7.23 16.62
CA ALA A 206 16.65 -7.71 17.43
C ALA A 206 15.64 -6.59 17.77
N LYS A 207 16.08 -5.39 18.17
CA LYS A 207 15.16 -4.25 18.42
C LYS A 207 14.44 -3.83 17.13
N ILE A 208 15.12 -3.86 15.99
CA ILE A 208 14.54 -3.59 14.67
C ILE A 208 13.50 -4.67 14.30
N ALA A 209 13.78 -5.95 14.54
CA ALA A 209 12.84 -7.04 14.29
C ALA A 209 11.58 -6.93 15.18
N GLN A 210 11.74 -6.66 16.47
CA GLN A 210 10.62 -6.41 17.39
C GLN A 210 9.77 -5.21 16.94
N ALA A 211 10.38 -4.11 16.50
CA ALA A 211 9.66 -2.95 15.99
C ALA A 211 8.87 -3.26 14.72
N ARG A 212 9.37 -4.14 13.83
CA ARG A 212 8.61 -4.65 12.67
C ARG A 212 7.40 -5.50 13.08
N LEU A 213 7.55 -6.37 14.07
CA LEU A 213 6.44 -7.18 14.61
C LEU A 213 5.35 -6.30 15.29
N LYS A 214 5.77 -5.30 16.08
CA LYS A 214 4.86 -4.30 16.66
C LYS A 214 4.08 -3.57 15.57
N LYS A 215 4.76 -3.13 14.50
CA LYS A 215 4.10 -2.48 13.35
C LYS A 215 3.04 -3.39 12.71
N ALA A 216 3.38 -4.65 12.40
CA ALA A 216 2.46 -5.60 11.79
C ALA A 216 1.18 -5.76 12.64
N THR A 217 1.32 -6.11 13.91
CA THR A 217 0.17 -6.32 14.81
C THR A 217 -0.72 -5.08 15.02
N ILE A 218 -0.23 -3.87 14.73
CA ILE A 218 -1.00 -2.62 14.76
C ILE A 218 -1.67 -2.33 13.40
N GLU A 219 -1.03 -2.69 12.28
CA GLU A 219 -1.64 -2.64 10.95
C GLU A 219 -2.72 -3.73 10.78
N ASP A 220 -2.55 -4.90 11.41
CA ASP A 220 -3.54 -5.99 11.45
C ASP A 220 -4.78 -5.60 12.27
N LYS A 221 -4.61 -5.18 13.53
CA LYS A 221 -5.71 -4.68 14.38
C LYS A 221 -6.50 -3.54 13.72
N LYS A 222 -5.82 -2.67 12.96
CA LYS A 222 -6.49 -1.59 12.23
C LYS A 222 -7.33 -2.11 11.05
N GLN A 223 -6.94 -3.22 10.42
CA GLN A 223 -7.77 -3.90 9.41
C GLN A 223 -8.98 -4.58 10.06
N GLU A 224 -8.79 -5.27 11.19
CA GLU A 224 -9.89 -5.87 11.98
C GLU A 224 -10.93 -4.81 12.39
N GLU A 225 -10.48 -3.68 12.95
CA GLU A 225 -11.35 -2.54 13.28
C GLU A 225 -12.10 -1.97 12.07
N ALA A 226 -11.49 -1.96 10.88
CA ALA A 226 -12.13 -1.47 9.66
C ALA A 226 -13.22 -2.42 9.18
N LEU A 227 -12.93 -3.73 9.13
CA LEU A 227 -13.88 -4.78 8.78
C LEU A 227 -15.07 -4.83 9.74
N GLN A 228 -14.83 -4.66 11.05
CA GLN A 228 -15.90 -4.52 12.04
C GLN A 228 -16.80 -3.31 11.76
N LYS A 229 -16.21 -2.14 11.47
CA LYS A 229 -16.98 -0.91 11.16
C LYS A 229 -17.76 -1.01 9.85
N GLU A 230 -17.29 -1.77 8.87
CA GLU A 230 -18.04 -2.07 7.64
C GLU A 230 -19.18 -3.08 7.90
N SER A 231 -18.95 -4.12 8.70
CA SER A 231 -19.97 -5.07 9.14
C SER A 231 -21.11 -4.38 9.89
N ASP A 232 -20.77 -3.57 10.89
CA ASP A 232 -21.70 -2.71 11.65
C ASP A 232 -22.55 -1.83 10.74
N LYS A 233 -21.93 -1.20 9.75
CA LYS A 233 -22.60 -0.32 8.78
C LYS A 233 -23.56 -1.11 7.89
N ALA A 234 -23.15 -2.28 7.41
CA ALA A 234 -24.00 -3.18 6.62
C ALA A 234 -25.17 -3.74 7.45
N GLU A 235 -24.96 -4.06 8.72
CA GLU A 235 -26.02 -4.56 9.61
C GLU A 235 -27.05 -3.46 9.94
N ARG A 236 -26.59 -2.23 10.22
CA ARG A 236 -27.46 -1.04 10.37
C ARG A 236 -28.27 -0.76 9.09
N GLN A 237 -27.67 -0.90 7.91
CA GLN A 237 -28.37 -0.77 6.63
C GLN A 237 -29.43 -1.87 6.43
N LYS A 238 -29.11 -3.13 6.74
CA LYS A 238 -30.08 -4.25 6.70
C LYS A 238 -31.26 -4.02 7.66
N LYS A 239 -30.99 -3.60 8.90
CA LYS A 239 -32.04 -3.26 9.90
C LYS A 239 -32.94 -2.12 9.41
N ALA A 240 -32.37 -1.05 8.86
CA ALA A 240 -33.15 0.06 8.30
C ALA A 240 -33.97 -0.34 7.05
N ALA A 241 -33.44 -1.23 6.20
CA ALA A 241 -34.16 -1.76 5.05
C ALA A 241 -35.34 -2.66 5.47
N ALA A 242 -35.14 -3.54 6.44
CA ALA A 242 -36.19 -4.41 6.99
C ALA A 242 -37.33 -3.60 7.64
N GLN A 243 -37.00 -2.56 8.41
CA GLN A 243 -38.00 -1.64 8.98
C GLN A 243 -38.82 -0.91 7.89
N LYS A 244 -38.17 -0.47 6.80
CA LYS A 244 -38.87 0.13 5.65
C LYS A 244 -39.77 -0.87 4.93
N ALA A 245 -39.31 -2.11 4.72
CA ALA A 245 -40.11 -3.17 4.12
C ALA A 245 -41.37 -3.48 4.95
N GLN A 246 -41.22 -3.67 6.27
CA GLN A 246 -42.35 -3.92 7.18
C GLN A 246 -43.31 -2.72 7.25
N ALA A 247 -42.82 -1.48 7.13
CA ALA A 247 -43.67 -0.29 7.06
C ALA A 247 -44.47 -0.20 5.74
N LEU A 248 -43.89 -0.63 4.61
CA LEU A 248 -44.58 -0.73 3.32
C LEU A 248 -45.61 -1.84 3.33
N GLU A 249 -45.28 -3.02 3.85
CA GLU A 249 -46.20 -4.15 3.98
C GLU A 249 -47.44 -3.78 4.84
N ARG A 250 -47.20 -3.17 6.01
CA ARG A 250 -48.28 -2.62 6.87
C ARG A 250 -49.10 -1.53 6.19
N ARG A 251 -48.56 -0.85 5.17
CA ARG A 251 -49.32 0.11 4.35
C ARG A 251 -50.20 -0.60 3.32
N MET A 252 -49.66 -1.59 2.59
CA MET A 252 -50.42 -2.41 1.64
C MET A 252 -51.61 -3.08 2.33
N GLN A 253 -51.38 -3.72 3.49
CA GLN A 253 -52.44 -4.36 4.29
C GLN A 253 -53.57 -3.37 4.66
N ARG A 254 -53.24 -2.12 5.01
CA ARG A 254 -54.22 -1.07 5.31
C ARG A 254 -54.96 -0.55 4.08
N GLU A 255 -54.34 -0.57 2.91
CA GLU A 255 -54.97 -0.17 1.65
C GLU A 255 -55.93 -1.28 1.18
N GLU A 256 -55.53 -2.55 1.22
CA GLU A 256 -56.44 -3.70 1.03
C GLU A 256 -57.63 -3.71 1.99
N GLU A 257 -57.39 -3.48 3.30
CA GLU A 257 -58.45 -3.47 4.31
C GLU A 257 -59.47 -2.35 4.02
N ARG A 258 -59.01 -1.20 3.53
CA ARG A 258 -59.86 -0.09 3.10
C ARG A 258 -60.67 -0.44 1.84
N GLU A 259 -60.11 -1.18 0.90
CA GLU A 259 -60.82 -1.64 -0.29
C GLU A 259 -61.87 -2.71 0.03
N LYS A 260 -61.51 -3.71 0.84
CA LYS A 260 -62.46 -4.70 1.40
C LYS A 260 -63.61 -3.99 2.16
N LYS A 261 -63.31 -2.93 2.92
CA LYS A 261 -64.31 -2.05 3.58
C LYS A 261 -65.09 -1.11 2.64
N ARG A 262 -64.64 -0.86 1.41
CA ARG A 262 -65.41 -0.17 0.37
C ARG A 262 -66.38 -1.14 -0.30
N GLN A 263 -65.87 -2.26 -0.80
CA GLN A 263 -66.66 -3.34 -1.41
C GLN A 263 -67.79 -3.80 -0.48
N ALA A 264 -67.50 -4.05 0.80
CA ALA A 264 -68.51 -4.43 1.80
C ALA A 264 -69.55 -3.33 2.12
N LYS A 265 -69.27 -2.06 1.82
CA LYS A 265 -70.27 -0.98 1.90
C LYS A 265 -71.13 -0.91 0.64
N GLU A 266 -70.56 -1.20 -0.52
CA GLU A 266 -71.27 -1.21 -1.80
C GLU A 266 -72.21 -2.42 -1.90
N THR A 267 -71.76 -3.63 -1.56
CA THR A 267 -72.64 -4.82 -1.49
C THR A 267 -73.78 -4.60 -0.49
N ARG A 268 -73.49 -4.09 0.71
CA ARG A 268 -74.51 -3.74 1.71
C ARG A 268 -75.45 -2.60 1.27
N LYS A 269 -75.04 -1.76 0.31
CA LYS A 269 -75.92 -0.75 -0.31
C LYS A 269 -76.84 -1.42 -1.34
N GLN A 270 -76.29 -2.24 -2.22
CA GLN A 270 -77.04 -3.02 -3.22
C GLN A 270 -78.06 -3.95 -2.53
N GLU A 271 -77.67 -4.64 -1.47
CA GLU A 271 -78.54 -5.47 -0.62
C GLU A 271 -79.70 -4.65 -0.02
N LYS A 272 -79.43 -3.45 0.50
CA LYS A 272 -80.49 -2.55 1.01
C LYS A 272 -81.43 -2.06 -0.09
N GLU A 273 -80.91 -1.82 -1.29
CA GLU A 273 -81.71 -1.39 -2.44
C GLU A 273 -82.55 -2.55 -3.00
N ALA A 274 -82.02 -3.78 -3.06
CA ALA A 274 -82.76 -4.99 -3.37
C ALA A 274 -83.86 -5.27 -2.33
N ASN A 275 -83.54 -5.22 -1.03
CA ASN A 275 -84.54 -5.35 0.04
C ASN A 275 -85.62 -4.26 -0.02
N ARG A 276 -85.27 -3.03 -0.42
CA ARG A 276 -86.24 -1.95 -0.66
C ARG A 276 -87.13 -2.24 -1.88
N GLN A 277 -86.59 -2.82 -2.95
CA GLN A 277 -87.37 -3.25 -4.11
C GLN A 277 -88.32 -4.40 -3.74
N ILE A 278 -87.83 -5.44 -3.04
CA ILE A 278 -88.63 -6.56 -2.53
C ILE A 278 -89.77 -6.05 -1.63
N ARG A 279 -89.48 -5.16 -0.67
CA ARG A 279 -90.50 -4.55 0.21
C ARG A 279 -91.52 -3.70 -0.56
N ASN A 280 -91.12 -3.06 -1.65
CA ASN A 280 -92.03 -2.32 -2.53
C ASN A 280 -92.87 -3.25 -3.43
N ALA A 281 -92.31 -4.37 -3.90
CA ALA A 281 -93.03 -5.39 -4.64
C ALA A 281 -94.08 -6.08 -3.76
N LEU A 282 -93.72 -6.47 -2.53
CA LEU A 282 -94.67 -6.94 -1.50
C LEU A 282 -95.79 -5.92 -1.27
N LYS A 283 -95.47 -4.63 -1.11
CA LYS A 283 -96.50 -3.58 -0.98
C LYS A 283 -97.36 -3.38 -2.23
N ARG A 284 -96.90 -3.74 -3.44
CA ARG A 284 -97.71 -3.75 -4.66
C ARG A 284 -98.63 -4.96 -4.68
N ALA A 285 -98.09 -6.17 -4.49
CA ALA A 285 -98.88 -7.40 -4.36
C ALA A 285 -99.96 -7.30 -3.27
N SER A 286 -99.67 -6.75 -2.09
CA SER A 286 -100.68 -6.51 -1.05
C SER A 286 -101.77 -5.52 -1.49
N ARG A 287 -101.43 -4.50 -2.30
CA ARG A 287 -102.41 -3.54 -2.85
C ARG A 287 -103.25 -4.17 -3.97
N GLU A 288 -102.65 -4.99 -4.81
CA GLU A 288 -103.31 -5.76 -5.86
C GLU A 288 -104.29 -6.79 -5.24
N ILE A 289 -103.89 -7.49 -4.18
CA ILE A 289 -104.77 -8.33 -3.34
C ILE A 289 -105.90 -7.50 -2.69
N THR A 290 -105.59 -6.28 -2.22
CA THR A 290 -106.63 -5.38 -1.66
C THR A 290 -107.62 -4.91 -2.73
N GLN A 291 -107.16 -4.66 -3.96
CA GLN A 291 -108.00 -4.26 -5.08
C GLN A 291 -108.84 -5.42 -5.63
N GLN A 292 -108.29 -6.65 -5.68
CA GLN A 292 -109.08 -7.86 -5.96
C GLN A 292 -110.14 -8.11 -4.88
N LYS A 293 -109.89 -7.73 -3.63
CA LYS A 293 -110.91 -7.70 -2.55
C LYS A 293 -111.94 -6.57 -2.64
N GLN A 294 -111.87 -5.67 -3.63
CA GLN A 294 -112.90 -4.65 -3.88
C GLN A 294 -113.90 -5.03 -4.98
N SER A 295 -113.84 -6.26 -5.51
CA SER A 295 -114.80 -6.78 -6.50
C SER A 295 -115.40 -8.14 -6.08
N ILE A 296 -116.11 -8.16 -4.94
CA ILE A 296 -117.17 -9.12 -4.55
C ILE A 296 -117.87 -8.56 -3.29
N PRO A 297 -119.21 -8.71 -3.10
CA PRO A 297 -119.92 -8.24 -1.91
C PRO A 297 -119.51 -8.95 -0.60
N GLN A 298 -119.90 -8.36 0.54
CA GLN A 298 -119.67 -8.95 1.86
C GLN A 298 -120.62 -10.12 2.12
N GLU A 299 -120.07 -11.22 2.64
CA GLU A 299 -120.73 -12.05 3.66
C GLU A 299 -119.74 -12.27 4.82
N ALA A 300 -120.27 -12.51 6.02
CA ALA A 300 -119.50 -12.74 7.23
C ALA A 300 -119.96 -14.05 7.90
N SER A 301 -119.01 -14.79 8.48
CA SER A 301 -119.30 -15.94 9.33
C SER A 301 -118.14 -16.18 10.32
N ASP A 302 -118.46 -16.70 11.50
CA ASP A 302 -117.56 -16.85 12.64
C ASP A 302 -116.97 -18.26 12.79
N ALA A 303 -115.68 -18.32 13.16
CA ALA A 303 -115.01 -19.37 13.94
C ALA A 303 -113.62 -18.81 14.34
N VAL A 304 -113.24 -18.58 15.60
CA VAL A 304 -113.17 -19.44 16.81
C VAL A 304 -111.92 -20.33 16.84
N GLU A 305 -111.04 -20.02 17.81
CA GLU A 305 -109.95 -20.83 18.39
C GLU A 305 -108.72 -21.18 17.50
N ASP A 306 -107.49 -21.36 18.02
CA ASP A 306 -107.05 -21.37 19.44
C ASP A 306 -105.64 -20.75 19.67
N ASN A 307 -105.21 -20.77 20.93
CA ASN A 307 -103.95 -20.35 21.55
C ASN A 307 -102.65 -20.85 20.87
N GLU A 308 -101.57 -20.07 20.98
CA GLU A 308 -100.49 -20.46 21.91
C GLU A 308 -99.63 -19.27 22.39
N ARG A 309 -98.90 -19.48 23.50
CA ARG A 309 -98.17 -18.44 24.26
C ARG A 309 -96.67 -18.71 24.23
N THR A 310 -95.86 -17.65 24.20
CA THR A 310 -94.64 -17.59 25.01
C THR A 310 -94.26 -16.14 25.29
N GLN A 311 -93.46 -15.89 26.32
CA GLN A 311 -93.39 -14.59 27.01
C GLN A 311 -92.11 -13.79 26.70
N ASP A 312 -92.18 -12.48 26.94
CA ASP A 312 -91.01 -11.61 27.03
C ASP A 312 -90.12 -12.00 28.21
N GLU A 313 -88.81 -11.72 28.12
CA GLU A 313 -88.02 -11.40 29.32
C GLU A 313 -86.91 -10.39 29.02
N ILE A 314 -86.57 -9.57 30.03
CA ILE A 314 -85.74 -8.36 29.90
C ILE A 314 -84.50 -8.50 30.79
N VAL A 315 -83.30 -8.25 30.23
CA VAL A 315 -82.07 -8.04 31.02
C VAL A 315 -81.28 -6.84 30.46
N VAL A 316 -80.63 -6.08 31.34
CA VAL A 316 -80.12 -4.72 31.08
C VAL A 316 -78.63 -4.58 31.41
N ALA A 317 -77.89 -3.89 30.52
CA ALA A 317 -76.60 -3.18 30.72
C ALA A 317 -75.28 -3.95 31.05
N LEU A 318 -74.28 -3.82 30.14
CA LEU A 318 -72.98 -3.10 30.27
C LEU A 318 -72.10 -3.22 31.55
N PRO A 319 -70.75 -2.93 31.53
CA PRO A 319 -69.76 -2.95 30.43
C PRO A 319 -68.28 -3.37 30.78
N PHE A 320 -67.44 -3.55 29.74
CA PHE A 320 -65.96 -3.29 29.64
C PHE A 320 -64.90 -4.14 30.41
N THR A 321 -63.63 -4.08 29.90
CA THR A 321 -62.36 -4.73 30.40
C THR A 321 -62.30 -6.28 30.47
N SER A 322 -61.15 -6.98 30.39
CA SER A 322 -59.81 -6.73 29.81
C SER A 322 -59.03 -8.08 29.63
N GLU A 323 -57.95 -8.07 28.85
CA GLU A 323 -56.79 -9.00 28.86
C GLU A 323 -56.88 -10.50 28.45
N MET A 324 -55.69 -11.03 28.17
CA MET A 324 -55.24 -12.41 27.81
C MET A 324 -54.39 -12.95 29.00
N PRO A 325 -53.91 -14.23 29.11
CA PRO A 325 -53.55 -15.17 28.02
C PRO A 325 -53.64 -16.71 28.30
N VAL A 326 -53.27 -17.52 27.28
CA VAL A 326 -52.36 -18.72 27.29
C VAL A 326 -52.21 -19.54 28.60
N PRO A 327 -52.45 -20.88 28.61
CA PRO A 327 -51.33 -21.83 28.43
C PRO A 327 -51.62 -23.20 27.79
N SER A 328 -50.55 -23.86 27.29
CA SER A 328 -50.45 -25.31 27.12
C SER A 328 -49.01 -25.82 27.26
N GLN A 329 -48.85 -27.02 27.84
CA GLN A 329 -47.62 -27.83 27.94
C GLN A 329 -47.97 -29.27 27.46
N LEU A 330 -47.11 -30.28 27.26
CA LEU A 330 -45.83 -30.63 27.91
C LEU A 330 -44.87 -31.42 26.99
N SER A 331 -43.66 -31.63 27.52
CA SER A 331 -42.47 -32.40 27.06
C SER A 331 -42.63 -33.68 26.22
N SER A 332 -41.57 -33.98 25.44
CA SER A 332 -40.87 -35.30 25.48
C SER A 332 -39.45 -35.28 24.86
N ARG A 333 -38.69 -36.37 25.04
CA ARG A 333 -37.32 -36.71 24.56
C ARG A 333 -37.40 -38.09 23.82
N PRO A 334 -36.33 -38.68 23.25
CA PRO A 334 -35.32 -38.20 22.29
C PRO A 334 -35.04 -39.25 21.16
N ASN A 335 -33.87 -39.17 20.49
CA ASN A 335 -33.00 -40.28 19.98
C ASN A 335 -32.97 -40.63 18.45
N ASN A 336 -31.73 -40.87 17.96
CA ASN A 336 -31.21 -41.64 16.79
C ASN A 336 -32.12 -41.88 15.55
N GLY A 337 -31.75 -41.61 14.28
CA GLY A 337 -30.46 -41.76 13.58
C GLY A 337 -30.69 -42.33 12.14
N ILE A 338 -29.61 -42.66 11.39
CA ILE A 338 -29.55 -43.41 10.10
C ILE A 338 -29.65 -42.61 8.76
N GLU A 339 -28.48 -42.46 8.10
CA GLU A 339 -28.16 -42.57 6.64
C GLU A 339 -28.83 -41.63 5.59
N ARG A 340 -28.29 -41.32 4.40
CA ARG A 340 -27.08 -41.66 3.56
C ARG A 340 -26.94 -40.54 2.47
N GLN A 341 -25.93 -40.33 1.61
CA GLN A 341 -24.52 -40.77 1.37
C GLN A 341 -23.89 -39.81 0.29
N VAL A 342 -22.60 -39.96 -0.08
CA VAL A 342 -21.97 -39.51 -1.37
C VAL A 342 -21.91 -37.99 -1.64
N HIS A 343 -20.82 -37.29 -2.03
CA HIS A 343 -19.35 -37.46 -2.22
C HIS A 343 -18.79 -36.03 -2.54
N THR A 344 -17.51 -35.63 -2.61
CA THR A 344 -16.10 -36.12 -2.43
C THR A 344 -15.23 -34.84 -2.12
N ASN A 345 -13.89 -34.74 -2.07
CA ASN A 345 -12.74 -35.57 -2.47
C ASN A 345 -11.45 -35.23 -1.65
N SER A 346 -10.36 -35.92 -1.97
CA SER A 346 -8.93 -35.66 -1.70
C SER A 346 -8.42 -34.21 -1.89
N ALA A 347 -7.26 -33.79 -1.34
CA ALA A 347 -6.32 -34.43 -0.40
C ALA A 347 -5.38 -33.41 0.27
N CYS A 348 -4.69 -33.81 1.35
CA CYS A 348 -3.57 -33.07 1.95
C CYS A 348 -2.23 -33.47 1.30
N ILE A 349 -1.30 -32.51 1.14
CA ILE A 349 0.12 -32.78 0.86
C ILE A 349 0.98 -32.01 1.87
N ALA A 350 1.99 -32.68 2.43
CA ALA A 350 2.88 -32.12 3.44
C ALA A 350 3.93 -31.15 2.83
N GLY A 351 4.42 -30.22 3.65
CA GLY A 351 5.35 -29.17 3.19
C GLY A 351 6.77 -29.65 2.93
N SER A 352 7.48 -28.93 2.05
CA SER A 352 8.93 -29.07 1.85
C SER A 352 9.66 -27.86 2.44
N LYS A 353 10.37 -28.07 3.56
CA LYS A 353 11.33 -27.08 4.06
C LYS A 353 12.56 -27.07 3.14
N ARG A 354 12.95 -25.90 2.63
CA ARG A 354 14.32 -25.66 2.14
C ARG A 354 15.06 -24.82 3.18
N PRO A 355 16.32 -25.14 3.52
CA PRO A 355 17.04 -24.42 4.57
C PRO A 355 17.44 -23.02 4.09
N SER A 356 16.99 -21.99 4.80
CA SER A 356 17.59 -20.66 4.73
C SER A 356 18.93 -20.69 5.46
N LEU A 357 20.02 -20.59 4.71
CA LEU A 357 21.38 -20.57 5.27
C LEU A 357 21.61 -19.20 5.93
N VAL A 358 21.33 -19.11 7.23
CA VAL A 358 21.56 -17.89 8.03
C VAL A 358 23.05 -17.78 8.31
N VAL A 359 23.74 -17.02 7.47
CA VAL A 359 25.10 -16.57 7.76
C VAL A 359 24.99 -15.39 8.73
N GLU A 360 25.14 -15.66 10.04
CA GLU A 360 25.33 -14.61 11.03
C GLU A 360 26.71 -13.97 10.82
N SER A 361 26.73 -12.84 10.10
CA SER A 361 27.93 -12.02 9.94
C SER A 361 27.82 -10.71 10.70
N GLY A 362 28.92 -10.32 11.37
CA GLY A 362 29.31 -8.94 11.60
C GLY A 362 28.29 -7.97 12.20
N ARG A 363 28.43 -7.68 13.49
CA ARG A 363 27.76 -6.59 14.23
C ARG A 363 27.71 -5.24 13.48
N GLU A 364 26.65 -4.98 12.71
CA GLU A 364 26.34 -3.61 12.25
C GLU A 364 25.67 -2.81 13.38
N LEU A 365 26.36 -1.77 13.87
CA LEU A 365 25.83 -0.82 14.85
C LEU A 365 25.44 0.49 14.16
N VAL A 366 24.15 0.70 13.93
CA VAL A 366 23.64 1.97 13.37
C VAL A 366 23.28 2.92 14.50
N VAL A 367 24.10 3.96 14.68
CA VAL A 367 23.82 5.13 15.53
C VAL A 367 23.24 6.23 14.64
N SER A 368 22.23 6.95 15.11
CA SER A 368 21.69 8.12 14.40
C SER A 368 21.38 9.29 15.34
N TYR A 369 21.65 10.50 14.87
CA TYR A 369 21.33 11.75 15.55
C TYR A 369 20.05 12.35 14.99
N ARG A 370 19.22 12.95 15.86
CA ARG A 370 17.99 13.63 15.48
C ARG A 370 18.26 15.08 15.05
N ASP A 371 18.70 15.24 13.80
CA ASP A 371 18.95 16.54 13.16
C ASP A 371 17.71 17.46 13.23
N SER A 372 17.82 18.54 14.02
CA SER A 372 16.68 19.35 14.46
C SER A 372 16.35 20.48 13.47
N GLY A 373 15.79 20.10 12.32
CA GLY A 373 14.92 21.00 11.54
C GLY A 373 15.41 21.36 10.13
N ARG A 374 14.70 20.81 9.14
CA ARG A 374 14.41 21.52 7.89
C ARG A 374 12.91 21.38 7.60
N PRO A 375 12.21 22.45 7.17
CA PRO A 375 10.78 22.36 6.87
C PRO A 375 10.54 21.41 5.69
N GLN A 376 9.40 20.69 5.72
CA GLN A 376 9.00 19.85 4.59
C GLN A 376 8.85 20.69 3.32
N ARG A 377 9.74 20.49 2.34
CA ARG A 377 9.48 20.93 0.98
C ARG A 377 8.32 20.11 0.42
N ASN A 378 7.12 20.69 0.43
CA ASN A 378 5.93 20.17 -0.23
C ASN A 378 6.26 19.80 -1.69
N SER A 379 6.34 18.51 -1.99
CA SER A 379 6.55 17.99 -3.34
C SER A 379 5.25 18.11 -4.15
N LYS A 380 4.93 19.33 -4.58
CA LYS A 380 3.88 19.58 -5.58
C LYS A 380 4.20 18.74 -6.84
N ARG A 381 3.14 18.22 -7.49
CA ARG A 381 3.25 17.44 -8.73
C ARG A 381 4.09 18.19 -9.78
N PRO A 382 5.09 17.54 -10.42
CA PRO A 382 5.57 17.98 -11.73
C PRO A 382 4.42 17.93 -12.73
N ARG A 383 4.10 19.06 -13.38
CA ARG A 383 2.86 19.24 -14.14
C ARG A 383 3.01 18.89 -15.63
N TRP A 384 3.58 17.73 -15.93
CA TRP A 384 3.94 17.30 -17.29
C TRP A 384 3.58 15.84 -17.63
N LEU A 385 2.54 15.29 -16.97
CA LEU A 385 2.05 13.93 -17.25
C LEU A 385 0.50 13.86 -17.32
N GLU A 386 -0.12 14.94 -17.80
CA GLU A 386 -1.56 15.08 -18.02
C GLU A 386 -1.80 15.65 -19.43
N TYR A 387 -1.42 14.89 -20.47
CA TYR A 387 -1.89 14.99 -21.87
C TYR A 387 -1.35 13.79 -22.66
N TYR A 388 -2.21 12.80 -22.94
CA TYR A 388 -2.19 11.88 -24.10
C TYR A 388 -3.30 10.83 -23.90
N ASP A 389 -4.54 11.31 -23.86
CA ASP A 389 -5.66 10.48 -24.33
C ASP A 389 -5.64 10.55 -25.86
N ILE A 390 -5.94 9.43 -26.53
CA ILE A 390 -5.97 9.29 -27.98
C ILE A 390 -7.31 8.63 -28.33
N ASP A 391 -8.12 9.34 -29.11
CA ASP A 391 -9.30 8.81 -29.83
C ASP A 391 -8.87 8.06 -31.11
#